data_AF-A0A1I0WF46-F1
#
_entry.id   AF-A0A1I0WF46-F1
#
_cell.length_a   1.000
_cell.length_b   1.000
_cell.length_c   1.000
_cell.angle_alpha   90.00
_cell.angle_beta   90.00
_cell.angle_gamma   90.00
#
_symmetry.space_group_name_H-M   'P 1'
#
loop_
_entity.id
_entity.type
_entity.pdbx_description
1 polymer ?
#
loop_
_entity_poly.entity_id
_entity_poly.type
_entity_poly.pdbx_seq_one_letter_code
_entity_poly.pdbx_strand_id
1 'polypeptide(L)'
;MAIFNEWVREIADRHDATIVDMWRMRDIEIAGVMDTDRMHLNSDGHTHMAHAVLEAIGVEHSLEPVTVPPLPLLPRREQWAANARWTRQFLVPWVHRRVTGRSSGDTVSPKRPGLSSVR
;
A
#
# COMPACT_ATOMS: atom_id res chain seq x y z
N MET A 1 13.74 -5.17 3.12
CA MET A 1 13.11 -4.00 2.48
C MET A 1 13.93 -2.73 2.55
N ALA A 2 14.66 -2.44 3.63
CA ALA A 2 15.49 -1.22 3.71
C ALA A 2 16.46 -1.05 2.53
N ILE A 3 17.23 -2.09 2.17
CA ILE A 3 18.17 -2.06 1.03
C ILE A 3 17.45 -1.70 -0.28
N PHE A 4 16.29 -2.31 -0.54
CA PHE A 4 15.48 -1.99 -1.73
C PHE A 4 15.11 -0.50 -1.75
N ASN A 5 14.65 0.05 -0.62
CA ASN A 5 14.29 1.47 -0.55
C ASN A 5 15.51 2.39 -0.73
N GLU A 6 16.69 2.02 -0.23
CA GLU A 6 17.92 2.80 -0.52
C GLU A 6 18.27 2.78 -2.00
N TRP A 7 18.12 1.64 -2.69
CA TRP A 7 18.33 1.60 -4.14
C TRP A 7 17.33 2.45 -4.92
N VAL A 8 16.06 2.49 -4.50
CA VAL A 8 15.06 3.38 -5.10
C VAL A 8 15.47 4.84 -4.93
N ARG A 9 15.96 5.23 -3.75
CA ARG A 9 16.45 6.60 -3.48
C ARG A 9 17.67 6.94 -4.34
N GLU A 10 18.65 6.04 -4.41
CA GLU A 10 19.84 6.20 -5.27
C GLU A 10 19.45 6.40 -6.75
N ILE A 11 18.45 5.66 -7.24
CA ILE A 11 17.94 5.83 -8.60
C ILE A 11 17.35 7.23 -8.78
N ALA A 12 16.54 7.71 -7.83
CA ALA A 12 15.96 9.03 -7.94
C ALA A 12 16.99 10.15 -7.90
N ASP A 13 17.97 10.07 -7.00
CA ASP A 13 19.06 11.05 -6.92
C ASP A 13 19.84 11.11 -8.24
N ARG A 14 20.10 9.95 -8.86
CA ARG A 14 20.80 9.87 -10.15
C ARG A 14 20.01 10.46 -11.32
N HIS A 15 18.68 10.37 -11.26
CA HIS A 15 17.80 10.73 -12.37
C HIS A 15 17.04 12.04 -12.14
N ASP A 16 17.38 12.80 -11.09
CA ASP A 16 16.67 14.02 -10.69
C ASP A 16 15.15 13.79 -10.57
N ALA A 17 14.78 12.65 -9.99
CA ALA A 17 13.38 12.26 -9.83
C ALA A 17 12.88 12.58 -8.41
N THR A 18 11.65 13.05 -8.30
CA THR A 18 10.99 13.24 -7.02
C THR A 18 10.48 11.90 -6.47
N ILE A 19 10.78 11.59 -5.20
CA ILE A 19 10.21 10.44 -4.48
C ILE A 19 9.26 10.93 -3.40
N VAL A 20 8.07 10.34 -3.35
CA VAL A 20 7.22 10.33 -2.15
C VAL A 20 7.50 9.06 -1.36
N ASP A 21 8.24 9.21 -0.26
CA ASP A 21 8.82 8.09 0.49
C ASP A 21 7.94 7.69 1.67
N MET A 22 6.92 6.86 1.40
CA MET A 22 6.03 6.30 2.43
C MET A 22 6.80 5.59 3.56
N TRP A 23 7.99 5.04 3.29
CA TRP A 23 8.79 4.39 4.33
C TRP A 23 9.31 5.39 5.37
N ARG A 24 9.47 6.67 5.02
CA ARG A 24 9.95 7.74 5.92
C ARG A 24 8.82 8.60 6.51
N MET A 25 7.60 8.51 6.00
CA MET A 25 6.42 9.21 6.54
C MET A 25 6.07 8.70 7.95
N ARG A 26 5.84 9.62 8.90
CA ARG A 26 5.62 9.32 10.34
C ARG A 26 4.43 10.08 10.94
N ASP A 27 3.74 10.82 10.10
CA ASP A 27 2.64 11.72 10.37
C ASP A 27 1.29 11.02 10.46
N ILE A 28 1.23 9.70 10.18
CA ILE A 28 0.01 8.91 10.27
C ILE A 28 0.27 7.51 10.83
N GLU A 29 -0.69 6.99 11.61
CA GLU A 29 -0.62 5.62 12.15
C GLU A 29 -0.97 4.60 11.06
N ILE A 30 0.03 3.81 10.63
CA ILE A 30 -0.09 2.91 9.48
C ILE A 30 -1.27 1.92 9.58
N ALA A 31 -1.59 1.45 10.79
CA ALA A 31 -2.66 0.48 10.99
C ALA A 31 -4.06 1.06 10.75
N GLY A 32 -4.23 2.38 10.80
CA GLY A 32 -5.51 3.03 10.50
C GLY A 32 -5.68 3.45 9.04
N VAL A 33 -4.62 3.44 8.24
CA VAL A 33 -4.65 3.72 6.79
C VAL A 33 -4.54 2.48 5.90
N MET A 34 -4.38 1.31 6.51
CA MET A 34 -4.42 0.03 5.81
C MET A 34 -5.85 -0.51 5.76
N ASP A 35 -6.19 -1.20 4.68
CA ASP A 35 -7.43 -1.97 4.56
C ASP A 35 -7.38 -3.20 5.49
N THR A 36 -8.51 -3.87 5.61
CA THR A 36 -8.76 -5.09 6.39
C THR A 36 -7.77 -6.22 6.09
N ASP A 37 -7.21 -6.27 4.88
CA ASP A 37 -6.19 -7.24 4.49
C ASP A 37 -4.78 -6.91 4.98
N ARG A 38 -4.58 -5.71 5.54
CA ARG A 38 -3.31 -5.18 6.07
C ARG A 38 -2.19 -5.08 5.04
N MET A 39 -2.54 -4.99 3.75
CA MET A 39 -1.59 -4.93 2.65
C MET A 39 -1.87 -3.75 1.72
N HIS A 40 -3.14 -3.46 1.43
CA HIS A 40 -3.52 -2.32 0.62
C HIS A 40 -3.86 -1.12 1.51
N LEU A 41 -3.70 0.08 0.96
CA LEU A 41 -4.23 1.29 1.61
C LEU A 41 -5.76 1.28 1.54
N ASN A 42 -6.41 1.75 2.60
CA ASN A 42 -7.83 2.09 2.56
C ASN A 42 -8.03 3.49 1.93
N SER A 43 -9.27 3.99 1.91
CA SER A 43 -9.60 5.31 1.32
C SER A 43 -8.81 6.46 1.96
N ASP A 44 -8.60 6.43 3.27
CA ASP A 44 -7.86 7.43 4.02
C ASP A 44 -6.37 7.37 3.66
N GLY A 45 -5.80 6.17 3.58
CA GLY A 45 -4.43 5.97 3.12
C GLY A 45 -4.20 6.44 1.68
N HIS A 46 -5.14 6.18 0.78
CA HIS A 46 -5.08 6.67 -0.60
C HIS A 46 -5.16 8.20 -0.67
N THR A 47 -6.05 8.83 0.10
CA THR A 47 -6.17 10.29 0.17
C THR A 47 -4.90 10.92 0.72
N HIS A 48 -4.33 10.33 1.78
CA HIS A 48 -3.08 10.78 2.38
C HIS A 48 -1.89 10.70 1.40
N MET A 49 -1.77 9.59 0.67
CA MET A 49 -0.73 9.44 -0.35
C MET A 49 -0.94 10.41 -1.52
N ALA A 50 -2.18 10.63 -1.96
CA ALA A 50 -2.49 11.57 -3.03
C ALA A 50 -2.09 13.01 -2.63
N HIS A 51 -2.42 13.42 -1.40
CA HIS A 51 -1.99 14.70 -0.85
C HIS A 51 -0.46 14.82 -0.83
N ALA A 52 0.25 13.81 -0.33
CA ALA A 52 1.72 13.84 -0.29
C ALA A 52 2.36 13.91 -1.68
N VAL A 53 1.78 13.22 -2.67
CA VAL A 53 2.22 13.27 -4.07
C VAL A 53 2.00 14.65 -4.67
N LEU A 54 0.81 15.23 -4.52
CA LEU A 54 0.50 16.54 -5.11
C LEU A 54 1.37 17.66 -4.52
N GLU A 55 1.60 17.62 -3.20
CA GLU A 55 2.55 18.52 -2.53
C GLU A 55 3.97 18.36 -3.09
N ALA A 56 4.46 17.12 -3.23
CA ALA A 56 5.80 16.85 -3.72
C ALA A 56 6.04 17.33 -5.16
N ILE A 57 5.00 17.35 -6.00
CA ILE A 57 5.07 17.86 -7.38
C ILE A 57 4.62 19.32 -7.51
N GLY A 58 4.25 19.99 -6.41
CA GLY A 58 3.88 21.41 -6.38
C GLY A 58 2.57 21.75 -7.12
N VAL A 59 1.62 20.83 -7.17
CA VAL A 59 0.30 21.06 -7.80
C VAL A 59 -0.67 21.57 -6.75
N GLU A 60 -1.27 22.74 -6.98
CA GLU A 60 -2.32 23.28 -6.11
C GLU A 60 -3.54 22.34 -6.12
N HIS A 61 -4.06 22.03 -4.92
CA HIS A 61 -5.18 21.12 -4.76
C HIS A 61 -6.05 21.47 -3.55
N SER A 62 -7.30 21.00 -3.57
CA SER A 62 -8.26 21.16 -2.49
C SER A 62 -8.41 19.92 -1.60
N LEU A 63 -7.50 18.94 -1.69
CA LEU A 63 -7.52 17.80 -0.78
C LEU A 63 -7.14 18.25 0.63
N GLU A 64 -7.99 17.92 1.59
CA GLU A 64 -7.74 18.16 3.01
C GLU A 64 -6.83 17.07 3.60
N PRO A 65 -5.96 17.40 4.57
CA PRO A 65 -5.19 16.42 5.30
C PRO A 65 -6.07 15.39 6.01
N VAL A 66 -5.70 14.12 5.90
CA VAL A 66 -6.41 13.01 6.53
C VAL A 66 -6.12 12.97 8.02
N THR A 67 -7.17 12.86 8.84
CA THR A 67 -7.06 12.59 10.28
C THR A 67 -7.66 11.23 10.58
N VAL A 68 -6.83 10.32 11.09
CA VAL A 68 -7.26 8.97 11.47
C VAL A 68 -7.61 8.97 12.96
N PRO A 69 -8.80 8.48 13.36
CA PRO A 69 -9.15 8.38 14.77
C PRO A 69 -8.19 7.41 15.49
N PRO A 70 -7.89 7.62 16.78
CA PRO A 70 -7.04 6.72 17.54
C PRO A 70 -7.53 5.27 17.45
N LEU A 71 -6.62 4.35 17.18
CA LEU A 71 -6.96 2.94 17.10
C LEU A 71 -7.33 2.38 18.49
N PRO A 72 -8.34 1.50 18.57
CA PRO A 72 -8.73 0.91 19.85
C PRO A 72 -7.61 0.04 20.41
N LEU A 73 -7.29 0.25 21.69
CA LEU A 73 -6.37 -0.62 22.43
C LEU A 73 -7.07 -1.93 22.79
N LEU A 74 -6.80 -2.98 22.01
CA LEU A 74 -7.40 -4.29 22.24
C LEU A 74 -6.63 -5.07 23.33
N PRO A 75 -7.33 -5.77 24.24
CA PRO A 75 -6.70 -6.78 25.10
C PRO A 75 -5.99 -7.86 24.27
N ARG A 76 -4.91 -8.45 24.82
CA ARG A 76 -4.10 -9.47 24.11
C ARG A 76 -4.94 -10.58 23.49
N ARG A 77 -5.94 -11.10 24.21
CA ARG A 77 -6.85 -12.16 23.73
C ARG A 77 -7.58 -11.76 22.45
N GLU A 78 -8.03 -10.51 22.36
CA GLU A 78 -8.75 -10.01 21.20
C GLU A 78 -7.82 -9.77 20.01
N GLN A 79 -6.60 -9.31 20.26
CA GLN A 79 -5.56 -9.20 19.23
C GLN A 79 -5.26 -10.58 18.61
N TRP A 80 -5.11 -11.61 19.44
CA TRP A 80 -4.90 -12.99 18.96
C TRP A 80 -6.08 -13.49 18.14
N ALA A 81 -7.31 -13.26 18.59
CA ALA A 81 -8.50 -13.63 17.85
C ALA A 81 -8.59 -12.90 16.50
N ALA A 82 -8.25 -11.61 16.45
CA ALA A 82 -8.20 -10.83 15.22
C ALA A 82 -7.13 -11.35 14.25
N ASN A 83 -5.93 -11.66 14.74
CA ASN A 83 -4.86 -12.23 13.93
C ASN A 83 -5.20 -13.63 13.39
N ALA A 84 -5.88 -14.47 14.18
CA ALA A 84 -6.34 -15.77 13.72
C ALA A 84 -7.39 -15.65 12.60
N ARG A 85 -8.35 -14.71 12.73
CA ARG A 85 -9.33 -14.41 11.68
C ARG A 85 -8.65 -13.92 10.41
N TRP A 86 -7.74 -12.95 10.52
CA TRP A 86 -6.98 -12.42 9.38
C TRP A 86 -6.17 -13.52 8.70
N THR A 87 -5.50 -14.38 9.48
CA THR A 87 -4.71 -15.50 8.96
C THR A 87 -5.57 -16.44 8.13
N ARG A 88 -6.75 -16.81 8.64
CA ARG A 88 -7.70 -17.66 7.92
C ARG A 88 -8.24 -17.00 6.65
N GLN A 89 -8.56 -15.71 6.70
CA GLN A 89 -9.22 -14.99 5.60
C GLN A 89 -8.25 -14.60 4.47
N PHE A 90 -7.04 -14.17 4.79
CA PHE A 90 -6.12 -13.56 3.82
C PHE A 90 -4.85 -14.39 3.62
N LEU A 91 -4.15 -14.74 4.71
CA LEU A 91 -2.84 -15.39 4.62
C LEU A 91 -2.93 -16.83 4.08
N VAL A 92 -3.81 -17.66 4.64
CA VAL A 92 -3.94 -19.09 4.26
C VAL A 92 -4.25 -19.24 2.77
N PRO A 93 -5.25 -18.53 2.18
CA PRO A 93 -5.49 -18.59 0.74
C PRO A 93 -4.28 -18.16 -0.10
N TRP A 94 -3.54 -17.13 0.32
CA TRP A 94 -2.34 -16.67 -0.37
C TRP A 94 -1.22 -17.72 -0.34
N VAL A 95 -0.94 -18.33 0.83
CA VAL A 95 0.06 -19.40 0.96
C VAL A 95 -0.32 -20.58 0.08
N HIS A 96 -1.58 -21.02 0.11
CA HIS A 96 -2.05 -22.13 -0.73
C HIS A 96 -1.84 -21.83 -2.23
N ARG A 97 -2.17 -20.62 -2.70
CA ARG A 97 -1.90 -20.21 -4.08
C ARG A 97 -0.40 -20.23 -4.38
N ARG A 98 0.43 -19.69 -3.49
CA ARG A 98 1.89 -19.63 -3.67
C ARG A 98 2.53 -21.01 -3.78
N VAL A 99 2.16 -21.96 -2.91
CA VAL A 99 2.72 -23.33 -2.95
C VAL A 99 2.17 -24.17 -4.11
N THR A 100 0.98 -23.84 -4.60
CA THR A 100 0.40 -24.51 -5.79
C THR A 100 0.78 -23.83 -7.10
N GLY A 101 1.65 -22.82 -7.07
CA GLY A 101 2.09 -22.09 -8.26
C GLY A 101 0.99 -21.27 -8.93
N ARG A 102 -0.13 -21.00 -8.23
CA ARG A 102 -1.25 -20.21 -8.75
C ARG A 102 -1.08 -18.74 -8.40
N SER A 103 -1.41 -17.85 -9.33
CA SER A 103 -1.44 -16.41 -9.15
C SER A 103 -2.88 -15.87 -9.20
N SER A 104 -3.13 -14.73 -8.57
CA SER A 104 -4.37 -13.97 -8.77
C SER A 104 -4.51 -13.46 -10.21
N GLY A 105 -3.41 -13.41 -10.97
CA GLY A 105 -3.39 -13.03 -12.37
C GLY A 105 -3.68 -14.17 -13.35
N ASP A 106 -3.76 -15.43 -12.92
CA ASP A 106 -3.85 -16.58 -13.85
C ASP A 106 -5.12 -16.56 -14.71
N THR A 107 -6.18 -15.94 -14.22
CA THR A 107 -7.46 -15.79 -14.94
C THR A 107 -7.66 -14.39 -15.52
N VAL A 108 -6.64 -13.52 -15.44
CA VAL A 108 -6.73 -12.13 -15.89
C VAL A 108 -6.12 -12.01 -17.28
N SER A 109 -6.95 -11.73 -18.28
CA SER A 109 -6.49 -11.39 -19.62
C SER A 109 -6.03 -9.93 -19.69
N PRO A 110 -4.95 -9.61 -20.43
CA PRO A 110 -4.52 -8.23 -20.62
C PRO A 110 -5.63 -7.38 -21.24
N LYS A 111 -5.84 -6.16 -20.73
CA LYS A 111 -6.76 -5.18 -21.36
C LYS A 111 -6.34 -4.84 -22.80
N ARG A 112 -5.03 -4.95 -23.11
CA ARG A 112 -4.44 -4.77 -24.43
C ARG A 112 -3.48 -5.93 -24.72
N PRO A 113 -3.95 -7.05 -25.29
CA PRO A 113 -3.13 -8.24 -25.50
C PRO A 113 -2.23 -8.12 -26.76
N GLY A 114 -2.55 -7.21 -27.67
CA GLY A 114 -1.75 -6.91 -28.86
C GLY A 114 -1.01 -5.57 -28.74
N LEU A 115 0.11 -5.46 -29.42
CA LEU A 115 0.83 -4.19 -29.58
C LEU A 115 -0.02 -3.25 -30.45
N SER A 116 -0.37 -2.08 -29.91
CA SER A 116 -1.07 -1.02 -30.63
C SER A 116 -0.38 0.32 -30.34
N SER A 117 -0.48 1.28 -31.26
CA SER A 117 -0.02 2.64 -30.95
C SER A 117 -0.80 3.21 -29.76
N VAL A 118 -0.10 3.88 -28.86
CA VAL A 118 -0.72 4.69 -27.81
C VAL A 118 -1.07 6.02 -28.47
N ARG A 119 -2.38 6.29 -28.64
CA ARG A 119 -2.88 7.62 -28.99
C ARG A 119 -3.01 8.47 -27.74
#